data_AF-A0A3C7VXH2-F1
#
_entry.id   AF-A0A3C7VXH2-F1
#
_cell.length_a   1.000
_cell.length_b   1.000
_cell.length_c   1.000
_cell.angle_alpha   90.00
_cell.angle_beta   90.00
_cell.angle_gamma   90.00
#
_symmetry.space_group_name_H-M   'P 1'
#
loop_
_entity.id
_entity.type
_entity.pdbx_description
1 polymer ?
#
loop_
_entity_poly.entity_id
_entity_poly.type
_entity_poly.pdbx_seq_one_letter_code
_entity_poly.pdbx_strand_id
1 'polypeptide(L)'
;PAESDERDPAAWRAALSDDTALVLVTQVQSNTGVQVPVAAVCAAAREAGALSVVDAAQAVGILPVDVQAIGADFLLGSCVKWLCGGPGAGFLWVDPAL
;
A
#
# COMPACT_ATOMS: atom_id res chain seq x y z
N PRO A 1 4.64 4.25 10.89
CA PRO A 1 3.32 4.74 11.40
C PRO A 1 3.51 6.04 12.20
N ALA A 2 2.50 6.92 12.29
CA ALA A 2 2.64 8.34 12.68
C ALA A 2 3.89 8.70 13.51
N GLU A 3 4.74 9.58 12.96
CA GLU A 3 6.00 10.07 13.56
C GLU A 3 7.21 9.10 13.52
N SER A 4 7.07 7.88 12.97
CA SER A 4 8.20 6.98 12.68
C SER A 4 8.58 6.93 11.20
N ASP A 5 9.77 6.41 10.89
CA ASP A 5 10.21 6.18 9.52
C ASP A 5 9.37 5.09 8.85
N GLU A 6 8.50 5.47 7.92
CA GLU A 6 7.65 4.55 7.16
C GLU A 6 8.44 3.57 6.27
N ARG A 7 9.72 3.84 6.01
CA ARG A 7 10.60 2.93 5.26
C ARG A 7 11.09 1.77 6.12
N ASP A 8 10.95 1.85 7.44
CA ASP A 8 11.38 0.81 8.37
C ASP A 8 10.24 -0.21 8.61
N PRO A 9 10.37 -1.46 8.15
CA PRO A 9 9.39 -2.51 8.41
C PRO A 9 9.18 -2.80 9.90
N ALA A 10 10.18 -2.57 10.75
CA ALA A 10 10.05 -2.78 12.19
C ALA A 10 9.09 -1.77 12.82
N ALA A 11 9.08 -0.52 12.33
CA ALA A 11 8.14 0.50 12.76
C ALA A 11 6.68 0.13 12.44
N TRP A 12 6.44 -0.55 11.31
CA TRP A 12 5.12 -1.08 10.98
C TRP A 12 4.71 -2.19 11.94
N ARG A 13 5.54 -3.21 12.13
CA ARG A 13 5.25 -4.30 13.07
C ARG A 13 4.96 -3.79 14.48
N ALA A 14 5.73 -2.82 14.96
CA ALA A 14 5.57 -2.27 16.31
C ALA A 14 4.25 -1.50 16.51
N ALA A 15 3.63 -0.98 15.44
CA ALA A 15 2.36 -0.27 15.56
C ALA A 15 1.13 -1.15 15.33
N LEU A 16 1.31 -2.39 14.89
CA LEU A 16 0.24 -3.34 14.66
C LEU A 16 -0.02 -4.15 15.92
N SER A 17 -1.27 -4.56 16.10
CA SER A 17 -1.74 -5.40 17.20
C SER A 17 -2.91 -6.26 16.75
N ASP A 18 -3.29 -7.22 17.60
CA ASP A 18 -4.44 -8.11 17.36
C ASP A 18 -5.79 -7.39 17.27
N ASP A 19 -5.86 -6.10 17.65
CA ASP A 19 -7.05 -5.23 17.51
C ASP A 19 -7.04 -4.44 16.18
N THR A 20 -5.98 -4.58 15.37
CA THR A 20 -5.87 -3.89 14.09
C THR A 20 -6.70 -4.61 13.03
N ALA A 21 -7.80 -4.00 12.59
CA ALA A 21 -8.62 -4.58 11.52
C ALA A 21 -8.01 -4.39 10.12
N LEU A 22 -7.32 -3.27 9.89
CA LEU A 22 -6.87 -2.87 8.56
C LEU A 22 -5.63 -1.95 8.60
N VAL A 23 -4.75 -2.13 7.62
CA VAL A 23 -3.55 -1.32 7.38
C VAL A 23 -3.67 -0.65 6.02
N LEU A 24 -3.70 0.68 6.00
CA LEU A 24 -3.59 1.48 4.78
C LEU A 24 -2.17 2.01 4.63
N VAL A 25 -1.54 1.73 3.49
CA VAL A 25 -0.19 2.19 3.19
C VAL A 25 -0.10 2.76 1.78
N THR A 26 0.52 3.93 1.64
CA THR A 26 0.80 4.53 0.33
C THR A 26 2.16 4.06 -0.17
N GLN A 27 2.22 3.47 -1.37
CA GLN A 27 3.46 2.93 -1.94
C GLN A 27 4.51 4.02 -2.20
N VAL A 28 4.06 5.19 -2.67
CA VAL A 28 4.90 6.37 -2.89
C VAL A 28 4.22 7.62 -2.34
N GLN A 29 4.83 8.28 -1.37
CA GLN A 29 4.25 9.47 -0.75
C GLN A 29 4.19 10.64 -1.73
N SER A 30 3.04 11.33 -1.77
CA SER A 30 2.80 12.41 -2.72
C SER A 30 3.61 13.68 -2.43
N ASN A 31 3.93 13.93 -1.16
CA ASN A 31 4.61 15.13 -0.69
C ASN A 31 6.14 14.99 -0.63
N THR A 32 6.66 13.78 -0.44
CA THR A 32 8.10 13.52 -0.27
C THR A 32 8.70 12.64 -1.38
N GLY A 33 7.88 11.89 -2.11
CA GLY A 33 8.35 10.88 -3.07
C GLY A 33 8.97 9.64 -2.44
N VAL A 34 8.90 9.49 -1.11
CA VAL A 34 9.42 8.31 -0.40
C VAL A 34 8.67 7.07 -0.87
N GLN A 35 9.43 6.02 -1.22
CA GLN A 35 8.89 4.70 -1.54
C GLN A 35 8.87 3.84 -0.27
N VAL A 36 7.69 3.33 0.09
CA VAL A 36 7.48 2.48 1.27
C VAL A 36 7.67 1.01 0.87
N PRO A 37 8.30 0.14 1.70
CA PRO A 37 8.44 -1.28 1.41
C PRO A 37 7.11 -2.03 1.61
N VAL A 38 6.13 -1.77 0.75
CA VAL A 38 4.73 -2.22 0.88
C VAL A 38 4.58 -3.74 1.04
N ALA A 39 5.45 -4.55 0.42
CA ALA A 39 5.41 -6.01 0.61
C ALA A 39 5.71 -6.42 2.06
N ALA A 40 6.65 -5.73 2.72
CA ALA A 40 6.94 -5.99 4.13
C ALA A 40 5.82 -5.48 5.04
N VAL A 41 5.13 -4.40 4.65
CA VAL A 41 3.95 -3.87 5.37
C VAL A 41 2.77 -4.83 5.26
N CYS A 42 2.47 -5.35 4.07
CA CYS A 42 1.42 -6.35 3.86
C CYS A 42 1.73 -7.65 4.61
N ALA A 43 2.98 -8.10 4.63
CA ALA A 43 3.40 -9.25 5.44
C ALA A 43 3.16 -9.00 6.94
N ALA A 44 3.53 -7.83 7.46
CA ALA A 44 3.29 -7.46 8.86
C ALA A 44 1.79 -7.38 9.20
N ALA A 45 0.97 -6.84 8.29
CA ALA A 45 -0.48 -6.80 8.45
C ALA A 45 -1.06 -8.22 8.57
N ARG A 46 -0.64 -9.13 7.67
CA ARG A 46 -1.05 -10.54 7.70
C ARG A 46 -0.61 -11.26 8.98
N GLU A 47 0.62 -11.01 9.45
CA GLU A 47 1.13 -11.53 10.73
C GLU A 47 0.25 -11.10 11.91
N ALA A 48 -0.31 -9.88 11.87
CA ALA A 48 -1.21 -9.34 12.89
C ALA A 48 -2.70 -9.70 12.68
N GLY A 49 -3.05 -10.47 11.65
CA GLY A 49 -4.44 -10.79 11.31
C GLY A 49 -5.24 -9.62 10.71
N ALA A 50 -4.56 -8.55 10.29
CA ALA A 50 -5.15 -7.35 9.70
C ALA A 50 -5.20 -7.45 8.17
N LEU A 51 -6.24 -6.84 7.56
CA LEU A 51 -6.31 -6.64 6.12
C LEU A 51 -5.36 -5.53 5.68
N SER A 52 -4.88 -5.58 4.43
CA SER A 52 -3.96 -4.62 3.86
C SER A 52 -4.54 -3.92 2.62
N VAL A 53 -4.41 -2.59 2.61
CA VAL A 53 -4.78 -1.73 1.48
C VAL A 53 -3.56 -0.95 1.04
N VAL A 54 -3.15 -1.13 -0.22
CA VAL A 54 -2.04 -0.40 -0.82
C VAL A 54 -2.57 0.70 -1.74
N ASP A 55 -2.25 1.95 -1.44
CA ASP A 55 -2.45 3.07 -2.35
C ASP A 55 -1.24 3.21 -3.29
N ALA A 56 -1.43 2.84 -4.55
CA ALA A 56 -0.43 2.90 -5.61
C ALA A 56 -0.59 4.14 -6.50
N ALA A 57 -1.38 5.15 -6.11
CA ALA A 57 -1.73 6.28 -6.97
C ALA A 57 -0.54 7.13 -7.45
N GLN A 58 0.61 7.05 -6.79
CA GLN A 58 1.86 7.72 -7.18
C GLN A 58 2.88 6.77 -7.83
N ALA A 59 2.61 5.45 -7.83
CA ALA A 59 3.52 4.41 -8.32
C ALA A 59 3.07 3.81 -9.66
N VAL A 60 1.77 3.53 -9.81
CA VAL A 60 1.22 2.82 -10.96
C VAL A 60 1.45 3.59 -12.26
N GLY A 61 2.03 2.92 -13.26
CA GLY A 61 2.40 3.51 -14.55
C GLY A 61 3.84 4.02 -14.64
N ILE A 62 4.55 4.18 -13.51
CA ILE A 62 5.96 4.62 -13.50
C ILE A 62 6.90 3.68 -12.73
N LEU A 63 6.37 2.89 -11.78
CA LEU A 63 7.08 1.82 -11.07
C LEU A 63 6.42 0.47 -11.36
N PRO A 64 7.15 -0.65 -11.23
CA PRO A 64 6.54 -1.97 -11.20
C PRO A 64 5.53 -2.07 -10.05
N VAL A 65 4.31 -2.49 -10.36
CA VAL A 65 3.25 -2.77 -9.38
C VAL A 65 2.75 -4.18 -9.65
N ASP A 66 3.27 -5.14 -8.89
CA ASP A 66 2.88 -6.55 -8.95
C ASP A 66 2.10 -6.89 -7.68
N VAL A 67 0.78 -7.01 -7.82
CA VAL A 67 -0.13 -7.30 -6.69
C VAL A 67 0.19 -8.62 -5.99
N GLN A 68 0.71 -9.62 -6.72
CA GLN A 68 1.05 -10.92 -6.15
C GLN A 68 2.36 -10.84 -5.35
N ALA A 69 3.35 -10.11 -5.88
CA ALA A 69 4.61 -9.90 -5.17
C ALA A 69 4.45 -8.97 -3.94
N ILE A 70 3.55 -7.99 -4.02
CA ILE A 70 3.22 -7.11 -2.89
C ILE A 70 2.43 -7.88 -1.82
N GLY A 71 1.55 -8.79 -2.24
CA GLY A 71 0.73 -9.58 -1.32
C GLY A 71 -0.30 -8.77 -0.57
N ALA A 72 -0.85 -7.72 -1.20
CA ALA A 72 -1.93 -6.90 -0.64
C ALA A 72 -3.29 -7.60 -0.75
N ASP A 73 -4.22 -7.30 0.16
CA ASP A 73 -5.61 -7.77 0.06
C ASP A 73 -6.43 -6.84 -0.85
N PHE A 74 -6.08 -5.54 -0.83
CA PHE A 74 -6.63 -4.52 -1.71
C PHE A 74 -5.50 -3.65 -2.28
N LEU A 75 -5.62 -3.26 -3.55
CA LEU A 75 -4.75 -2.25 -4.16
C LEU A 75 -5.60 -1.25 -4.92
N LEU A 76 -5.43 0.04 -4.61
CA LEU A 76 -6.12 1.13 -5.27
C LEU A 76 -5.16 2.09 -5.95
N GLY A 77 -5.68 2.85 -6.90
CA GLY A 77 -4.90 3.87 -7.57
C GLY A 77 -5.71 4.87 -8.36
N SER A 78 -5.04 5.94 -8.79
CA SER A 78 -5.60 6.97 -9.65
C SER A 78 -4.96 6.91 -11.04
N CYS A 79 -5.76 7.15 -12.07
CA CYS A 79 -5.27 7.14 -13.45
C CYS A 79 -4.74 8.51 -13.92
N VAL A 80 -4.99 9.60 -13.19
CA VAL A 80 -4.68 10.98 -13.64
C VAL A 80 -3.17 11.29 -13.70
N LYS A 81 -2.33 10.43 -13.12
CA LYS A 81 -0.88 10.63 -13.04
C LYS A 81 -0.17 9.83 -14.14
N TRP A 82 0.60 8.82 -13.75
CA TRP A 82 1.49 8.09 -14.65
C TRP A 82 0.80 7.08 -15.57
N LEU A 83 -0.50 6.85 -15.37
CA LEU A 83 -1.35 6.14 -16.34
C LEU A 83 -1.93 7.07 -17.41
N CYS A 84 -1.67 8.38 -17.34
CA CYS A 84 -2.08 9.38 -18.34
C CYS A 84 -3.60 9.39 -18.64
N GLY A 85 -4.42 9.01 -17.66
CA GLY A 85 -5.88 9.04 -17.74
C GLY A 85 -6.47 10.40 -17.37
N GLY A 86 -7.79 10.53 -17.53
CA GLY A 86 -8.52 11.74 -17.16
C GLY A 86 -8.72 11.91 -15.64
N PRO A 87 -9.04 13.12 -15.17
CA PRO A 87 -9.44 13.35 -13.79
C PRO A 87 -10.71 12.57 -13.44
N GLY A 88 -10.78 12.04 -12.21
CA GLY A 88 -11.90 11.22 -11.73
C GLY A 88 -11.80 9.72 -12.04
N ALA A 89 -10.86 9.31 -12.90
CA ALA A 89 -10.59 7.90 -13.14
C ALA A 89 -9.67 7.31 -12.05
N GLY A 90 -10.12 6.20 -11.45
CA GLY A 90 -9.37 5.40 -10.50
C GLY A 90 -9.79 3.95 -10.57
N PHE A 91 -9.07 3.09 -9.87
CA PHE A 91 -9.34 1.66 -9.84
C PHE A 91 -9.14 1.09 -8.43
N LEU A 92 -9.80 -0.04 -8.20
CA LEU A 92 -9.61 -0.90 -7.05
C LEU A 92 -9.44 -2.32 -7.57
N TRP A 93 -8.36 -2.96 -7.16
CA TRP A 93 -8.15 -4.38 -7.25
C TRP A 93 -8.39 -5.00 -5.87
N VAL A 94 -9.01 -6.17 -5.86
CA VAL A 94 -9.28 -6.99 -4.67
C VAL A 94 -8.66 -8.35 -4.91
N ASP A 95 -7.96 -8.90 -3.92
CA ASP A 95 -7.43 -10.26 -3.99
C ASP A 95 -8.59 -11.25 -4.22
N PRO A 96 -8.57 -12.07 -5.30
CA PRO A 96 -9.58 -13.09 -5.52
C PRO A 96 -9.67 -14.16 -4.43
N ALA A 97 -8.65 -14.29 -3.57
CA ALA A 97 -8.61 -15.25 -2.46
C ALA A 97 -9.20 -14.71 -1.14
N LEU A 98 -9.57 -13.43 -1.09
CA LEU A 98 -10.17 -12.78 0.08
C LEU A 98 -11.64 -13.20 0.27
#